data_AF-A0A7U2IA85-F1
#
_entry.id   AF-A0A7U2IA85-F1
#
_cell.length_a   1.000
_cell.length_b   1.000
_cell.length_c   1.000
_cell.angle_alpha   90.00
_cell.angle_beta   90.00
_cell.angle_gamma   90.00
#
_symmetry.space_group_name_H-M   'P 1'
#
loop_
_entity.id
_entity.type
_entity.pdbx_description
1 polymer ?
#
loop_
_entity_poly.entity_id
_entity_poly.type
_entity_poly.pdbx_seq_one_letter_code
_entity_poly.pdbx_strand_id
1 'polypeptide(L)'
;MSPILSRLYGAPGGTEALDVLMKYIYKGMAQASPPSNTRNITPQATGFSQVHSRGGGEGGGQAMSVLLSWHEKLVEIAGPGSVVRVMTDRRTV
;
A
#
# COMPACT_ATOMS: atom_id res chain seq x y z
N MET A 1 -1.00 -15.96 6.50
CA MET A 1 -1.30 -14.63 7.10
C MET A 1 -2.54 -14.66 7.97
N SER A 2 -3.55 -15.46 7.65
CA SER A 2 -4.77 -15.59 8.47
C SER A 2 -4.54 -15.85 9.96
N PRO A 3 -3.59 -16.71 10.41
CA PRO A 3 -3.38 -16.95 11.84
C PRO A 3 -2.93 -15.72 12.64
N ILE A 4 -2.16 -14.80 12.04
CA ILE A 4 -1.71 -13.58 12.74
C ILE A 4 -2.84 -12.55 12.82
N LEU A 5 -3.65 -12.43 11.77
CA LEU A 5 -4.82 -11.55 11.74
C LEU A 5 -5.91 -12.02 12.73
N SER A 6 -6.16 -13.33 12.83
CA SER A 6 -7.11 -13.87 13.81
C SER A 6 -6.64 -13.65 15.25
N ARG A 7 -5.33 -13.78 15.53
CA ARG A 7 -4.77 -13.47 16.84
C ARG A 7 -4.89 -11.98 17.17
N LEU A 8 -4.60 -11.10 16.20
CA LEU A 8 -4.71 -9.65 16.39
C LEU A 8 -6.17 -9.25 16.64
N TYR A 9 -7.11 -9.84 15.90
CA TYR A 9 -8.54 -9.60 16.11
C TYR A 9 -9.02 -10.01 17.51
N GLY A 10 -8.51 -11.13 18.03
CA GLY A 10 -8.83 -11.60 19.38
C GLY A 10 -8.12 -10.86 20.51
N ALA A 11 -7.19 -9.95 20.21
CA ALA A 11 -6.51 -9.13 21.21
C ALA A 11 -7.40 -7.96 21.69
N PRO A 12 -7.17 -7.40 22.89
CA PRO A 12 -7.82 -6.15 23.30
C PRO A 12 -7.55 -5.03 22.28
N GLY A 13 -8.61 -4.40 21.76
CA GLY A 13 -8.50 -3.39 20.70
C GLY A 13 -8.21 -3.97 19.30
N GLY A 14 -8.44 -5.27 19.10
CA GLY A 14 -8.13 -5.96 17.84
C GLY A 14 -8.90 -5.45 16.63
N THR A 15 -10.12 -4.94 16.83
CA THR A 15 -10.92 -4.35 15.75
C THR A 15 -10.26 -3.07 15.22
N GLU A 16 -9.85 -2.20 16.12
CA GLU A 16 -9.17 -0.94 15.83
C GLU A 16 -7.79 -1.20 15.20
N ALA A 17 -7.07 -2.22 15.69
CA ALA A 17 -5.81 -2.62 15.10
C ALA A 17 -5.96 -3.10 13.65
N LEU A 18 -7.00 -3.88 13.35
CA LEU A 18 -7.30 -4.30 11.97
C LEU A 18 -7.79 -3.14 11.10
N ASP A 19 -8.57 -2.20 11.63
CA ASP A 19 -8.98 -1.00 10.89
C ASP A 19 -7.77 -0.11 10.56
N VAL A 20 -6.82 0.04 11.50
CA VAL A 20 -5.55 0.75 11.26
C VAL A 20 -4.72 0.03 10.19
N LEU A 21 -4.60 -1.29 10.25
CA LEU A 21 -3.92 -2.07 9.22
C LEU A 21 -4.58 -1.89 7.84
N MET A 22 -5.91 -1.93 7.77
CA MET A 22 -6.68 -1.70 6.55
C MET A 22 -6.40 -0.30 5.96
N LYS A 23 -6.27 0.75 6.79
CA LYS A 23 -5.83 2.08 6.32
C LYS A 23 -4.45 2.05 5.66
N TYR A 24 -3.49 1.37 6.28
CA TYR A 24 -2.15 1.25 5.72
C TYR A 24 -2.12 0.44 4.43
N ILE A 25 -2.98 -0.57 4.29
CA ILE A 25 -3.15 -1.31 3.03
C ILE A 25 -3.66 -0.38 1.92
N TYR A 26 -4.69 0.43 2.16
CA TYR A 26 -5.16 1.41 1.17
C TYR A 26 -4.10 2.47 0.83
N LYS A 27 -3.37 2.98 1.83
CA LYS A 27 -2.26 3.92 1.62
C LYS A 27 -1.16 3.31 0.75
N GLY A 28 -0.78 2.05 1.02
CA GLY A 28 0.21 1.33 0.23
C GLY A 28 -0.22 1.13 -1.22
N MET A 29 -1.49 0.79 -1.47
CA MET A 29 -2.01 0.62 -2.82
C MET A 29 -2.08 1.95 -3.59
N ALA A 30 -2.41 3.05 -2.91
CA ALA A 30 -2.39 4.39 -3.52
C ALA A 30 -0.97 4.83 -3.92
N GLN A 31 0.07 4.34 -3.22
CA GLN A 31 1.47 4.64 -3.52
C GLN A 31 2.10 3.69 -4.55
N ALA A 32 1.59 2.45 -4.68
CA ALA A 32 2.07 1.46 -5.65
C ALA A 32 1.76 1.82 -7.11
N SER A 33 0.90 2.82 -7.35
CA SER A 33 0.76 3.50 -8.64
C SER A 33 1.60 4.79 -8.66
N PRO A 34 2.87 4.76 -9.11
CA PRO A 34 3.54 6.00 -9.42
C PRO A 34 2.92 6.61 -10.69
N PRO A 35 2.56 7.90 -10.72
CA PRO A 35 2.63 8.61 -11.98
C PRO A 35 4.09 8.59 -12.41
N SER A 36 4.43 7.80 -13.42
CA SER A 36 5.72 7.86 -14.09
C SER A 36 5.89 9.28 -14.67
N ASN A 37 6.49 10.20 -13.91
CA ASN A 37 6.89 11.50 -14.44
C ASN A 37 8.09 12.14 -13.75
N THR A 38 8.89 11.38 -13.01
CA THR A 38 10.15 11.89 -12.46
C THR A 38 11.19 11.94 -13.58
N ARG A 39 11.20 13.04 -14.35
CA ARG A 39 12.29 13.37 -15.27
C ARG A 39 13.49 13.81 -14.44
N ASN A 40 14.35 12.88 -14.04
CA ASN A 40 15.65 13.21 -13.44
C ASN A 40 16.59 13.76 -14.53
N ILE A 41 16.51 15.07 -14.78
CA ILE A 41 17.52 15.80 -15.56
C ILE A 41 18.73 16.00 -14.64
N THR A 42 19.78 15.22 -14.85
CA THR A 42 21.08 15.45 -14.19
C THR A 42 21.98 16.23 -15.15
N PRO A 43 22.56 17.38 -14.75
CA PRO A 43 23.51 18.09 -15.58
C PRO A 43 24.83 17.31 -15.57
N GLN A 44 25.12 16.57 -16.64
CA GLN A 44 26.43 15.96 -16.84
C GLN A 44 27.42 17.08 -17.23
N ALA A 45 28.56 17.18 -16.53
CA ALA A 45 29.58 18.23 -16.70
C ALA A 45 30.29 18.24 -18.08
N THR A 46 29.87 17.40 -19.02
CA THR A 46 30.41 17.29 -20.37
C THR A 46 29.30 17.43 -21.41
N GLY A 47 28.66 18.60 -21.48
CA GLY A 47 28.03 19.18 -22.70
C GLY A 47 27.07 18.34 -23.57
N PHE A 48 26.65 17.14 -23.18
CA PHE A 48 25.74 16.29 -23.96
C PHE A 48 24.72 15.64 -23.03
N SER A 49 23.46 16.04 -23.19
CA SER A 49 22.34 15.48 -22.45
C SER A 49 21.96 14.12 -23.02
N GLN A 50 22.48 13.03 -22.44
CA GLN A 50 21.97 11.70 -22.72
C GLN A 50 20.76 11.43 -21.83
N VAL A 51 19.55 11.50 -22.40
CA VAL A 51 18.34 10.98 -21.74
C VAL A 51 18.49 9.47 -21.65
N HIS A 52 18.94 8.98 -20.50
CA HIS A 52 19.05 7.56 -20.23
C HIS A 52 17.94 7.16 -19.25
N SER A 53 16.84 6.63 -19.79
CA SER A 53 15.80 5.95 -19.02
C SER A 53 16.35 4.63 -18.46
N ARG A 54 17.04 4.69 -17.33
CA ARG A 54 17.39 3.47 -16.57
C ARG A 54 16.23 3.11 -15.65
N GLY A 55 15.50 2.07 -16.05
CA GLY A 55 14.73 1.15 -15.18
C GLY A 55 13.53 1.77 -14.47
N GLY A 56 12.29 1.50 -14.85
CA GLY A 56 11.75 0.18 -15.20
C GLY A 56 10.97 -0.32 -13.99
N GLY A 57 9.69 0.04 -13.94
CA GLY A 57 8.80 -0.10 -12.80
C GLY A 57 8.28 -1.53 -12.59
N GLU A 58 9.17 -2.48 -12.32
CA GLU A 58 8.81 -3.90 -12.14
C GLU A 58 8.41 -4.25 -10.69
N GLY A 59 8.64 -3.36 -9.72
CA GLY A 59 8.32 -3.62 -8.31
C GLY A 59 6.88 -3.33 -7.86
N GLY A 60 6.15 -2.48 -8.61
CA GLY A 60 4.81 -2.02 -8.21
C GLY A 60 3.74 -3.11 -8.25
N GLY A 61 3.77 -3.96 -9.29
CA GLY A 61 2.80 -5.04 -9.47
C GLY A 61 2.89 -6.13 -8.40
N GLN A 62 4.10 -6.49 -7.98
CA GLN A 62 4.32 -7.46 -6.90
C GLN A 62 3.89 -6.90 -5.54
N ALA A 63 4.18 -5.62 -5.26
CA ALA A 63 3.68 -4.99 -4.04
C ALA A 63 2.14 -4.93 -4.02
N MET A 64 1.52 -4.66 -5.17
CA MET A 64 0.06 -4.65 -5.31
C MET A 64 -0.57 -6.02 -5.04
N SER A 65 -0.02 -7.11 -5.58
CA SER A 65 -0.57 -8.47 -5.36
C SER A 65 -0.49 -8.88 -3.89
N VAL A 66 0.57 -8.49 -3.19
CA VAL A 66 0.71 -8.70 -1.75
C VAL A 66 -0.32 -7.90 -0.97
N LEU A 67 -0.49 -6.60 -1.27
CA LEU A 67 -1.47 -5.74 -0.60
C LEU A 67 -2.91 -6.22 -0.80
N LEU A 68 -3.25 -6.70 -2.00
CA LEU A 68 -4.56 -7.30 -2.28
C LEU A 68 -4.75 -8.60 -1.50
N SER A 69 -3.72 -9.44 -1.38
CA SER A 69 -3.78 -10.66 -0.58
C SER A 69 -4.00 -10.35 0.91
N TRP A 70 -3.36 -9.29 1.42
CA TRP A 70 -3.59 -8.81 2.80
C TRP A 70 -4.99 -8.25 2.98
N HIS A 71 -5.49 -7.47 2.01
CA HIS A 71 -6.85 -6.93 1.99
C HIS A 71 -7.89 -8.05 2.08
N GLU A 72 -7.78 -9.07 1.21
CA GLU A 72 -8.69 -10.22 1.18
C GLU A 72 -8.75 -10.91 2.55
N LYS A 73 -7.59 -11.27 3.13
CA LYS A 73 -7.54 -11.98 4.42
C LYS A 73 -8.01 -11.15 5.60
N LEU A 74 -7.81 -9.83 5.57
CA LEU A 74 -8.32 -8.94 6.59
C LEU A 74 -9.86 -8.87 6.52
N VAL A 75 -10.43 -8.69 5.32
CA VAL A 75 -11.89 -8.66 5.12
C VAL A 75 -12.55 -10.00 5.48
N GLU A 76 -11.89 -11.13 5.18
CA GLU A 76 -12.35 -12.47 5.59
C GLU A 76 -12.53 -12.58 7.12
N ILE A 77 -11.67 -11.92 7.90
CA ILE A 77 -11.64 -12.02 9.36
C ILE A 77 -12.46 -10.92 10.05
N ALA A 78 -12.27 -9.66 9.67
CA ALA A 78 -12.92 -8.50 10.29
C ALA A 78 -14.29 -8.16 9.65
N GLY A 79 -14.62 -8.81 8.54
CA GLY A 79 -15.79 -8.53 7.73
C GLY A 79 -15.68 -7.23 6.91
N PRO A 80 -16.65 -6.98 6.00
CA PRO A 80 -16.68 -5.78 5.16
C PRO A 80 -16.89 -4.48 5.96
N GLY A 81 -17.36 -4.56 7.21
CA GLY A 81 -17.50 -3.40 8.10
C GLY A 81 -16.18 -2.66 8.34
N SER A 82 -15.04 -3.37 8.30
CA SER A 82 -13.70 -2.75 8.39
C SER A 82 -13.43 -1.76 7.26
N VAL A 83 -13.86 -2.09 6.03
CA VAL A 83 -13.77 -1.19 4.88
C VAL A 83 -14.62 0.05 5.12
N VAL A 84 -15.88 -0.12 5.54
CA VAL A 84 -16.80 1.00 5.77
C VAL A 84 -16.27 1.95 6.84
N ARG A 85 -15.77 1.42 7.97
CA ARG A 85 -15.16 2.22 9.04
C ARG A 85 -13.96 3.00 8.53
N VAL A 86 -13.09 2.38 7.74
CA VAL A 86 -11.92 3.04 7.16
C VAL A 86 -12.31 4.11 6.12
N MET A 87 -13.27 3.84 5.25
CA MET A 87 -13.76 4.82 4.26
C MET A 87 -14.44 6.03 4.90
N THR A 88 -15.05 5.85 6.08
CA THR A 88 -15.75 6.91 6.81
C THR A 88 -14.82 7.69 7.73
N ASP A 89 -13.68 7.12 8.12
CA ASP A 89 -12.74 7.77 9.02
C ASP A 89 -12.00 8.91 8.32
N ARG A 90 -12.18 10.13 8.84
CA ARG A 90 -11.55 11.36 8.33
C ARG A 90 -10.14 11.59 8.87
N ARG A 91 -9.69 10.79 9.84
CA ARG A 91 -8.34 10.87 10.43
C ARG A 91 -7.36 10.05 9.58
N THR A 92 -6.30 10.68 9.10
CA THR A 92 -5.26 10.03 8.30
C THR A 92 -4.21 9.33 9.18
N VAL A 93 -3.48 8.36 8.59
CA VAL A 93 -2.29 7.70 9.17
C VAL A 93 -1.02 8.12 8.47
#